data_AF-A0AAD7H281-F1
#
_entry.id   AF-A0AAD7H281-F1
#
_cell.length_a   1.000
_cell.length_b   1.000
_cell.length_c   1.000
_cell.angle_alpha   90.00
_cell.angle_beta   90.00
_cell.angle_gamma   90.00
#
_symmetry.space_group_name_H-M   'P 1'
#
loop_
_entity.id
_entity.type
_entity.pdbx_description
1 polymer ?
#
loop_
_entity_poly.entity_id
_entity_poly.type
_entity_poly.pdbx_seq_one_letter_code
_entity_poly.pdbx_strand_id
1 'polypeptide(L)'
;TIRNIGALPFLIAIYDRRIKAVPDLSNHLRFSISTRAADLTTPYFAKLFELRLQRYMEGVGHPHQVRFLEVSDDDFVKDPYDPLLRANLILAAGSGSDMCPTRTHWSITFRFHGNNLPMALISDSHRPAINPRTAFNFHTCFYAINVFFDRAMQDILLELPGEDDGRAPTLTPGSTPSS
;
A
#
# COMPACT_ATOMS: atom_id res chain seq x y z
N THR A 1 37.50 -24.66 13.37
CA THR A 1 36.35 -23.80 12.96
C THR A 1 36.82 -22.36 12.88
N ILE A 2 37.23 -21.89 11.70
CA ILE A 2 37.73 -20.53 11.50
C ILE A 2 36.51 -19.61 11.34
N ARG A 3 36.25 -18.75 12.34
CA ARG A 3 35.25 -17.68 12.23
C ARG A 3 35.84 -16.60 11.34
N ASN A 4 35.52 -16.65 10.05
CA ASN A 4 35.96 -15.64 9.07
C ASN A 4 35.09 -14.39 9.21
N ILE A 5 35.32 -13.61 10.28
CA ILE A 5 34.51 -12.46 10.69
C ILE A 5 34.60 -11.31 9.67
N GLY A 6 35.66 -11.25 8.86
CA GLY A 6 35.86 -10.21 7.84
C GLY A 6 35.03 -10.39 6.56
N ALA A 7 34.63 -11.63 6.22
CA ALA A 7 33.87 -11.88 4.99
C ALA A 7 32.41 -11.43 5.11
N LEU A 8 31.83 -11.48 6.32
CA LEU A 8 30.40 -11.21 6.51
C LEU A 8 30.02 -9.74 6.24
N PRO A 9 30.73 -8.71 6.76
CA PRO A 9 30.45 -7.31 6.42
C PRO A 9 30.58 -7.01 4.93
N PHE A 10 31.57 -7.64 4.27
CA PHE A 10 31.75 -7.51 2.83
C PHE A 10 30.58 -8.11 2.05
N LEU A 11 30.13 -9.31 2.43
CA LEU A 11 28.92 -9.93 1.84
C LEU A 11 27.67 -9.08 2.09
N ILE A 12 27.48 -8.53 3.29
CA ILE A 12 26.36 -7.63 3.56
C ILE A 12 26.43 -6.38 2.66
N ALA A 13 27.60 -5.75 2.53
CA ALA A 13 27.76 -4.55 1.71
C ALA A 13 27.47 -4.80 0.21
N ILE A 14 27.79 -5.98 -0.32
CA ILE A 14 27.55 -6.30 -1.75
C ILE A 14 26.15 -6.87 -2.02
N TYR A 15 25.47 -7.44 -1.01
CA TYR A 15 24.15 -8.06 -1.17
C TYR A 15 22.99 -7.24 -0.57
N ASP A 16 23.28 -6.22 0.24
CA ASP A 16 22.26 -5.32 0.80
C ASP A 16 21.69 -4.42 -0.30
N ARG A 17 20.52 -4.83 -0.80
CA ARG A 17 19.73 -4.12 -1.81
C ARG A 17 18.52 -3.44 -1.18
N ARG A 18 18.54 -3.15 0.12
CA ARG A 18 17.45 -2.44 0.77
C ARG A 18 17.42 -0.99 0.34
N ILE A 19 16.22 -0.42 0.31
CA ILE A 19 16.00 1.01 0.11
C ILE A 19 16.73 1.78 1.21
N LYS A 20 17.46 2.83 0.83
CA LYS A 20 18.18 3.72 1.76
C LYS A 20 17.56 5.11 1.84
N ALA A 21 16.76 5.48 0.84
CA ALA A 21 16.01 6.72 0.77
C ALA A 21 14.71 6.53 -0.02
N VAL A 22 13.66 7.29 0.28
CA VAL A 22 12.39 7.26 -0.49
C VAL A 22 12.58 7.36 -2.01
N PRO A 23 13.48 8.22 -2.54
CA PRO A 23 13.77 8.29 -3.97
C PRO A 23 14.20 6.97 -4.60
N ASP A 24 14.83 6.05 -3.84
CA ASP A 24 15.23 4.73 -4.35
C ASP A 24 14.02 3.88 -4.73
N LEU A 25 12.84 4.16 -4.18
CA LEU A 25 11.59 3.51 -4.56
C LEU A 25 10.73 4.38 -5.47
N SER A 26 10.57 5.66 -5.16
CA SER A 26 9.63 6.52 -5.91
C SER A 26 10.01 6.65 -7.39
N ASN A 27 11.30 6.65 -7.71
CA ASN A 27 11.81 6.62 -9.09
C ASN A 27 11.45 5.33 -9.85
N HIS A 28 11.11 4.27 -9.13
CA HIS A 28 10.72 2.96 -9.65
C HIS A 28 9.21 2.72 -9.60
N LEU A 29 8.40 3.68 -9.15
CA LEU A 29 6.94 3.58 -9.24
C LEU A 29 6.46 3.96 -10.64
N ARG A 30 5.48 3.21 -11.14
CA ARG A 30 4.81 3.49 -12.42
C ARG A 30 3.30 3.47 -12.20
N PHE A 31 2.61 4.34 -12.91
CA PHE A 31 1.17 4.52 -12.80
C PHE A 31 0.54 4.36 -14.19
N SER A 32 -0.48 3.52 -14.29
CA SER A 32 -1.15 3.25 -15.56
C SER A 32 -2.65 3.10 -15.33
N ILE A 33 -3.44 3.69 -16.23
CA ILE A 33 -4.89 3.52 -16.23
C ILE A 33 -5.22 2.39 -17.21
N SER A 34 -6.00 1.42 -16.76
CA SER A 34 -6.49 0.36 -17.62
C SER A 34 -7.48 0.94 -18.65
N THR A 35 -7.13 0.85 -19.94
CA THR A 35 -7.92 1.42 -21.06
C THR A 35 -9.35 0.89 -21.14
N ARG A 36 -9.61 -0.27 -20.56
CA ARG A 36 -10.93 -0.93 -20.55
C ARG A 36 -11.80 -0.55 -19.35
N ALA A 37 -11.27 0.23 -18.40
CA ALA A 37 -11.94 0.56 -17.14
C ALA A 37 -11.96 2.08 -16.85
N ALA A 38 -11.56 2.92 -17.82
CA ALA A 38 -11.55 4.36 -17.66
C ALA A 38 -12.96 4.94 -17.87
N ASP A 39 -13.69 5.10 -16.77
CA ASP A 39 -14.76 6.11 -16.75
C ASP A 39 -14.14 7.53 -16.73
N LEU A 40 -14.97 8.56 -16.89
CA LEU A 40 -14.51 9.95 -16.89
C LEU A 40 -13.86 10.38 -15.56
N THR A 41 -14.07 9.61 -14.48
CA THR A 41 -13.58 9.93 -13.13
C THR A 41 -12.27 9.22 -12.76
N THR A 42 -11.96 8.09 -13.41
CA THR A 42 -10.79 7.25 -13.12
C THR A 42 -9.47 8.03 -13.23
N PRO A 43 -9.24 8.88 -14.25
CA PRO A 43 -8.02 9.70 -14.31
C PRO A 43 -7.88 10.68 -13.15
N TYR A 44 -8.99 11.23 -12.65
CA TYR A 44 -8.99 12.14 -11.51
C TYR A 44 -8.56 11.42 -10.23
N PHE A 45 -9.18 10.27 -9.92
CA PHE A 45 -8.82 9.48 -8.74
C PHE A 45 -7.44 8.85 -8.84
N ALA A 46 -6.99 8.47 -10.05
CA ALA A 46 -5.62 8.01 -10.30
C ALA A 46 -4.59 9.07 -9.88
N LYS A 47 -4.83 10.34 -10.28
CA LYS A 47 -3.92 11.42 -9.92
C LYS A 47 -3.95 11.73 -8.42
N LEU A 48 -5.13 11.67 -7.82
CA LEU A 48 -5.29 11.87 -6.38
C LEU A 48 -4.58 10.75 -5.59
N PHE A 49 -4.72 9.49 -6.01
CA PHE A 49 -4.02 8.36 -5.42
C PHE A 49 -2.49 8.52 -5.51
N GLU A 50 -1.96 8.88 -6.68
CA GLU A 50 -0.51 9.13 -6.87
C GLU A 50 0.00 10.19 -5.87
N LEU A 51 -0.72 11.32 -5.76
CA LEU A 51 -0.37 12.39 -4.83
C LEU A 51 -0.40 11.93 -3.38
N ARG A 52 -1.43 11.16 -2.99
CA ARG A 52 -1.58 10.63 -1.63
C ARG A 52 -0.50 9.61 -1.30
N LEU A 53 -0.17 8.71 -2.24
CA LEU A 53 0.90 7.73 -2.08
C LEU A 53 2.26 8.41 -1.90
N GLN A 54 2.54 9.47 -2.67
CA GLN A 54 3.75 10.24 -2.51
C GLN A 54 3.83 10.90 -1.12
N ARG A 55 2.78 11.60 -0.70
CA ARG A 55 2.71 12.20 0.65
C ARG A 55 2.81 11.17 1.77
N TYR A 56 2.24 9.98 1.56
CA TYR A 56 2.37 8.87 2.49
C TYR A 56 3.84 8.47 2.62
N MET A 57 4.54 8.21 1.52
CA MET A 57 5.98 7.87 1.55
C MET A 57 6.83 8.98 2.17
N GLU A 58 6.50 10.25 1.98
CA GLU A 58 7.24 11.39 2.54
C GLU A 58 6.97 11.65 4.03
N GLY A 59 6.09 10.87 4.68
CA GLY A 59 5.78 11.05 6.10
C GLY A 59 4.70 12.10 6.39
N VAL A 60 4.19 12.81 5.37
CA VAL A 60 3.39 14.04 5.55
C VAL A 60 1.89 13.80 5.70
N GLY A 61 1.37 12.62 5.33
CA GLY A 61 -0.08 12.43 5.19
C GLY A 61 -0.62 11.07 5.60
N HIS A 62 -0.53 10.72 6.89
CA HIS A 62 -1.35 9.62 7.41
C HIS A 62 -2.73 10.18 7.77
N PRO A 63 -3.83 9.73 7.14
CA PRO A 63 -5.16 10.09 7.59
C PRO A 63 -5.31 9.56 9.03
N HIS A 64 -5.64 10.42 9.99
CA HIS A 64 -5.87 10.00 11.39
C HIS A 64 -6.97 8.93 11.48
N GLN A 65 -7.85 8.88 10.48
CA GLN A 65 -8.99 7.97 10.39
C GLN A 65 -8.60 6.51 10.16
N VAL A 66 -7.38 6.20 9.65
CA VAL A 66 -6.93 4.80 9.43
C VAL A 66 -6.14 4.21 10.60
N ARG A 67 -6.07 4.93 11.74
CA ARG A 67 -5.30 4.58 12.95
C ARG A 67 -5.65 3.20 13.57
N PHE A 68 -6.74 2.57 13.17
CA PHE A 68 -7.24 1.34 13.80
C PHE A 68 -7.44 0.16 12.85
N LEU A 69 -7.02 0.29 11.59
CA LEU A 69 -7.46 -0.65 10.55
C LEU A 69 -6.64 -1.93 10.43
N GLU A 70 -5.38 -1.99 10.91
CA GLU A 70 -4.58 -3.24 10.85
C GLU A 70 -3.18 -3.18 11.51
N VAL A 71 -2.78 -2.03 12.05
CA VAL A 71 -1.48 -1.82 12.70
C VAL A 71 -1.70 -1.59 14.19
N SER A 72 -0.89 -2.20 15.05
CA SER A 72 -1.01 -2.01 16.51
C SER A 72 -0.78 -0.53 16.86
N ASP A 73 -1.46 -0.02 17.90
CA ASP A 73 -1.29 1.38 18.33
C ASP A 73 0.18 1.68 18.70
N ASP A 74 0.92 0.69 19.19
CA ASP A 74 2.35 0.81 19.50
C ASP A 74 3.21 0.98 18.24
N ASP A 75 2.90 0.27 17.15
CA ASP A 75 3.59 0.42 15.86
C ASP A 75 3.17 1.70 15.14
N PHE A 76 1.90 2.10 15.30
CA PHE A 76 1.34 3.34 14.74
C PHE A 76 1.92 4.59 15.40
N VAL A 77 2.12 4.58 16.73
CA VAL A 77 2.66 5.71 17.50
C VAL A 77 4.17 5.80 17.42
N LYS A 78 4.89 4.68 17.24
CA LYS A 78 6.35 4.69 17.15
C LYS A 78 6.90 5.28 15.85
N ASP A 79 6.15 5.17 14.75
CA ASP A 79 6.70 5.53 13.43
C ASP A 79 5.81 6.38 12.49
N PRO A 80 5.15 7.44 12.98
CA PRO A 80 4.43 8.38 12.11
C PRO A 80 5.37 9.15 11.17
N TYR A 81 6.69 9.06 11.35
CA TYR A 81 7.69 9.84 10.61
C TYR A 81 8.87 9.03 10.07
N ASP A 82 8.73 7.71 9.84
CA ASP A 82 9.74 6.96 9.08
C ASP A 82 9.32 6.73 7.61
N PRO A 83 9.71 7.64 6.70
CA PRO A 83 9.62 7.47 5.26
C PRO A 83 10.20 6.15 4.73
N LEU A 84 11.27 5.61 5.33
CA LEU A 84 11.92 4.39 4.87
C LEU A 84 11.08 3.16 5.17
N LEU A 85 10.49 3.08 6.36
CA LEU A 85 9.56 2.00 6.69
C LEU A 85 8.41 1.96 5.66
N ARG A 86 7.83 3.12 5.33
CA ARG A 86 6.72 3.20 4.37
C ARG A 86 7.13 2.79 2.96
N ALA A 87 8.31 3.22 2.52
CA ALA A 87 8.87 2.78 1.25
C ALA A 87 9.09 1.25 1.25
N ASN A 88 9.67 0.70 2.32
CA ASN A 88 9.87 -0.74 2.46
C ASN A 88 8.55 -1.53 2.47
N LEU A 89 7.50 -1.02 3.10
CA LEU A 89 6.16 -1.64 3.05
C LEU A 89 5.59 -1.69 1.64
N ILE A 90 5.72 -0.60 0.87
CA ILE A 90 5.28 -0.56 -0.53
C ILE A 90 6.10 -1.52 -1.40
N LEU A 91 7.42 -1.56 -1.21
CA LEU A 91 8.31 -2.50 -1.88
C LEU A 91 7.89 -3.94 -1.57
N ALA A 92 7.68 -4.27 -0.30
CA ALA A 92 7.27 -5.59 0.14
C ALA A 92 5.90 -5.98 -0.42
N ALA A 93 4.93 -5.06 -0.41
CA ALA A 93 3.60 -5.30 -0.98
C ALA A 93 3.65 -5.52 -2.50
N GLY A 94 4.48 -4.76 -3.22
CA GLY A 94 4.57 -4.84 -4.68
C GLY A 94 5.47 -5.97 -5.20
N SER A 95 6.50 -6.38 -4.44
CA SER A 95 7.50 -7.37 -4.87
C SER A 95 7.46 -8.69 -4.10
N GLY A 96 6.85 -8.71 -2.91
CA GLY A 96 6.95 -9.84 -1.97
C GLY A 96 8.28 -9.92 -1.22
N SER A 97 9.13 -8.89 -1.28
CA SER A 97 10.46 -8.87 -0.65
C SER A 97 10.79 -7.49 -0.04
N ASP A 98 11.62 -7.48 1.01
CA ASP A 98 12.23 -6.27 1.59
C ASP A 98 13.49 -5.80 0.83
N MET A 99 13.90 -6.51 -0.22
CA MET A 99 15.07 -6.20 -1.03
C MET A 99 14.67 -5.77 -2.45
N CYS A 100 15.30 -4.71 -2.96
CA CYS A 100 15.13 -4.31 -4.36
C CYS A 100 15.55 -5.45 -5.30
N PRO A 101 14.86 -5.67 -6.43
CA PRO A 101 15.25 -6.67 -7.44
C PRO A 101 16.70 -6.55 -7.90
N THR A 102 17.32 -7.66 -8.31
CA THR A 102 18.71 -7.66 -8.83
C THR A 102 18.82 -7.01 -10.20
N ARG A 103 17.70 -6.85 -10.92
CA ARG A 103 17.66 -6.26 -12.26
C ARG A 103 17.77 -4.75 -12.14
N THR A 104 18.59 -4.12 -13.00
CA THR A 104 18.78 -2.66 -13.01
C THR A 104 17.52 -1.88 -13.42
N HIS A 105 16.70 -2.46 -14.28
CA HIS A 105 15.45 -1.86 -14.77
C HIS A 105 14.27 -2.61 -14.19
N TRP A 106 13.87 -2.24 -12.99
CA TRP A 106 12.66 -2.74 -12.34
C TRP A 106 11.71 -1.59 -12.03
N SER A 107 10.43 -1.91 -11.85
CA SER A 107 9.43 -0.94 -11.43
C SER A 107 8.22 -1.63 -10.82
N ILE A 108 7.60 -1.01 -9.81
CA ILE A 108 6.29 -1.42 -9.31
C ILE A 108 5.22 -0.62 -10.03
N THR A 109 4.31 -1.31 -10.71
CA THR A 109 3.26 -0.68 -11.51
C THR A 109 1.92 -0.72 -10.77
N PHE A 110 1.41 0.46 -10.42
CA PHE A 110 0.02 0.64 -10.03
C PHE A 110 -0.85 0.69 -11.30
N ARG A 111 -1.85 -0.18 -11.34
CA ARG A 111 -2.81 -0.30 -12.45
C ARG A 111 -4.19 0.09 -11.92
N PHE A 112 -4.69 1.21 -12.41
CA PHE A 112 -5.96 1.78 -11.98
C PHE A 112 -7.13 1.25 -12.79
N HIS A 113 -8.20 0.92 -12.07
CA HIS A 113 -9.46 0.44 -12.62
C HIS A 113 -10.62 1.25 -12.02
N GLY A 114 -11.52 1.74 -12.86
CA GLY A 114 -12.75 2.39 -12.43
C GLY A 114 -13.81 1.40 -11.93
N ASN A 115 -14.98 1.91 -11.55
CA ASN A 115 -16.05 1.14 -10.92
C ASN A 115 -16.85 0.26 -11.84
N ASN A 116 -16.72 0.52 -13.14
CA ASN A 116 -17.47 -0.20 -14.17
C ASN A 116 -16.60 -1.31 -14.77
N LEU A 117 -16.07 -2.21 -13.95
CA LEU A 117 -15.47 -3.42 -14.49
C LEU A 117 -16.57 -4.25 -15.15
N PRO A 118 -16.50 -4.51 -16.47
CA PRO A 118 -17.40 -5.49 -17.07
C PRO A 118 -17.17 -6.83 -16.39
N MET A 119 -18.25 -7.49 -15.95
CA MET A 119 -18.25 -8.80 -15.28
C MET A 119 -17.34 -9.84 -15.97
N ALA A 120 -17.12 -9.70 -17.29
CA ALA A 120 -16.23 -10.53 -18.09
C ALA A 120 -14.76 -10.56 -17.60
N LEU A 121 -14.24 -9.54 -16.91
CA LEU A 121 -12.88 -9.53 -16.37
C LEU A 121 -12.70 -10.37 -15.09
N ILE A 122 -13.80 -10.82 -14.48
CA ILE A 122 -13.80 -11.72 -13.31
C ILE A 122 -13.55 -13.18 -13.75
N SER A 123 -13.68 -13.48 -15.06
CA SER A 123 -13.80 -14.84 -15.60
C SER A 123 -12.68 -15.26 -16.58
N ASP A 124 -11.55 -14.55 -16.67
CA ASP A 124 -10.40 -15.06 -17.44
C ASP A 124 -9.67 -16.14 -16.62
N SER A 125 -9.94 -17.41 -16.96
CA SER A 125 -9.53 -18.66 -16.30
C SER A 125 -8.00 -18.93 -16.25
N HIS A 126 -7.17 -17.96 -16.61
CA HIS A 126 -5.71 -18.01 -16.50
C HIS A 126 -5.09 -16.84 -15.72
N ARG A 127 -5.91 -15.93 -15.17
CA ARG A 127 -5.45 -14.93 -14.20
C ARG A 127 -6.04 -15.26 -12.83
N PRO A 128 -5.29 -15.06 -11.73
CA PRO A 128 -5.85 -15.18 -10.40
C PRO A 128 -7.10 -14.30 -10.34
N ALA A 129 -8.23 -14.89 -9.95
CA ALA A 129 -9.53 -14.25 -9.91
C ALA A 129 -9.38 -12.88 -9.24
N ILE A 130 -9.68 -11.81 -9.99
CA ILE A 130 -9.77 -10.48 -9.41
C ILE A 130 -10.91 -10.57 -8.40
N ASN A 131 -10.61 -10.50 -7.11
CA ASN A 131 -11.65 -10.33 -6.11
C ASN A 131 -12.04 -8.85 -6.15
N PRO A 132 -13.20 -8.47 -6.73
CA PRO A 132 -13.57 -7.06 -6.85
C PRO A 132 -13.97 -6.46 -5.48
N ARG A 133 -13.97 -7.26 -4.40
CA ARG A 133 -14.28 -6.79 -3.06
C ARG A 133 -13.09 -6.17 -2.33
N THR A 134 -11.89 -6.23 -2.89
CA THR A 134 -10.71 -5.60 -2.29
C THR A 134 -10.24 -4.45 -3.17
N ALA A 135 -10.08 -3.27 -2.56
CA ALA A 135 -9.60 -2.07 -3.26
C ALA A 135 -8.19 -2.26 -3.86
N PHE A 136 -7.43 -3.23 -3.35
CA PHE A 136 -6.12 -3.63 -3.85
C PHE A 136 -6.09 -5.11 -4.24
N ASN A 137 -5.38 -5.42 -5.32
CA ASN A 137 -4.98 -6.78 -5.68
C ASN A 137 -3.48 -6.81 -6.04
N PHE A 138 -2.69 -7.55 -5.26
CA PHE A 138 -1.23 -7.60 -5.38
C PHE A 138 -0.78 -8.74 -6.30
N HIS A 139 0.07 -8.42 -7.26
CA HIS A 139 0.66 -9.35 -8.22
C HIS A 139 2.19 -9.30 -8.07
N THR A 140 2.69 -9.84 -6.96
CA THR A 140 4.11 -9.74 -6.55
C THR A 140 5.08 -10.29 -7.60
N CYS A 141 4.74 -11.41 -8.24
CA CYS A 141 5.54 -12.00 -9.33
C CYS A 141 5.69 -11.07 -10.56
N PHE A 142 4.81 -10.08 -10.70
CA PHE A 142 4.78 -9.15 -11.82
C PHE A 142 5.10 -7.71 -11.44
N TYR A 143 5.48 -7.46 -10.18
CA TYR A 143 5.70 -6.12 -9.64
C TYR A 143 4.52 -5.19 -9.95
N ALA A 144 3.30 -5.68 -9.76
CA ALA A 144 2.10 -4.94 -10.11
C ALA A 144 1.07 -4.94 -8.99
N ILE A 145 0.38 -3.82 -8.82
CA ILE A 145 -0.69 -3.63 -7.84
C ILE A 145 -1.89 -3.08 -8.61
N ASN A 146 -2.98 -3.84 -8.65
CA ASN A 146 -4.23 -3.31 -9.18
C ASN A 146 -4.93 -2.51 -8.08
N VAL A 147 -5.41 -1.32 -8.42
CA VAL A 147 -6.16 -0.44 -7.52
C VAL A 147 -7.53 -0.19 -8.15
N PHE A 148 -8.58 -0.42 -7.36
CA PHE A 148 -9.97 -0.27 -7.77
C PHE A 148 -10.56 0.94 -7.05
N PHE A 149 -11.12 1.88 -7.81
CA PHE A 149 -11.67 3.12 -7.25
C PHE A 149 -13.14 3.00 -6.86
N ASP A 150 -13.49 1.98 -6.07
CA ASP A 150 -14.84 1.85 -5.51
C ASP A 150 -15.22 3.08 -4.67
N ARG A 151 -16.51 3.19 -4.35
CA ARG A 151 -17.02 4.36 -3.62
C ARG A 151 -16.24 4.58 -2.31
N ALA A 152 -15.93 3.53 -1.57
CA ALA A 152 -15.19 3.63 -0.31
C ALA A 152 -13.77 4.19 -0.53
N MET A 153 -13.04 3.70 -1.54
CA MET A 153 -11.73 4.22 -1.91
C MET A 153 -11.81 5.68 -2.37
N GLN A 154 -12.83 6.05 -3.15
CA GLN A 154 -13.05 7.43 -3.57
C GLN A 154 -13.27 8.36 -2.36
N ASP A 155 -14.11 7.94 -1.41
CA ASP A 155 -14.40 8.69 -0.20
C ASP A 155 -13.13 8.89 0.66
N ILE A 156 -12.31 7.85 0.80
CA ILE A 156 -11.00 7.92 1.47
C ILE A 156 -10.05 8.91 0.77
N LEU A 157 -9.95 8.84 -0.56
CA LEU A 157 -9.06 9.73 -1.33
C LEU A 157 -9.48 11.20 -1.24
N LEU A 158 -10.79 11.44 -1.15
CA LEU A 158 -11.40 12.75 -0.96
C LEU A 158 -11.39 13.23 0.50
N GLU A 159 -10.96 12.39 1.45
CA GLU A 159 -10.99 12.66 2.89
C GLU A 159 -12.39 13.02 3.40
N LEU A 160 -13.43 12.42 2.80
CA LEU A 160 -14.79 12.58 3.28
C LEU A 160 -14.94 11.90 4.65
N PRO A 161 -15.71 12.49 5.58
CA PRO A 161 -16.01 11.82 6.84
C PRO A 161 -16.68 10.48 6.51
N GLY A 162 -16.15 9.38 7.05
CA GLY A 162 -16.84 8.10 6.94
C GLY A 162 -18.25 8.25 7.48
N GLU A 163 -19.25 7.70 6.79
CA GLU A 163 -20.58 7.53 7.36
C GLU A 163 -20.41 6.70 8.63
N ASP A 164 -20.32 7.40 9.76
CA ASP A 164 -20.39 6.77 11.08
C ASP A 164 -21.78 6.17 11.14
N ASP A 165 -21.84 4.83 11.07
CA ASP A 165 -23.02 4.01 10.85
C ASP A 165 -23.96 4.03 12.08
N GLY A 166 -24.14 5.18 12.73
CA GLY A 166 -25.07 5.46 13.83
C GLY A 166 -24.95 4.53 15.04
N ARG A 167 -23.94 3.67 15.10
CA ARG A 167 -23.80 2.66 16.15
C ARG A 167 -23.09 3.32 17.31
N ALA A 168 -23.88 4.02 18.12
CA ALA A 168 -23.44 4.59 19.38
C ALA A 168 -22.56 3.56 20.13
N PRO A 169 -21.39 3.96 20.64
CA PRO A 169 -20.58 3.06 21.45
C PRO A 169 -21.44 2.64 22.64
N THR A 170 -21.74 1.34 22.71
CA THR A 170 -22.37 0.74 23.89
C THR A 170 -21.41 0.94 25.05
N LEU A 171 -21.61 2.02 25.79
CA LEU A 171 -20.97 2.24 27.09
C LEU A 171 -21.41 1.08 27.98
N THR A 172 -20.56 0.07 28.12
CA THR A 172 -20.69 -0.89 29.20
C THR A 172 -20.51 -0.13 30.52
N PRO A 173 -21.51 -0.09 31.41
CA PRO A 173 -21.36 0.59 32.69
C PRO A 173 -20.25 -0.09 33.48
N GLY A 174 -19.24 0.70 33.85
CA GLY A 174 -18.08 0.26 34.59
C GLY A 174 -18.45 -0.44 35.89
N SER A 175 -17.77 -1.55 36.13
CA SER A 175 -17.53 -2.14 37.43
C SER A 175 -16.97 -1.07 38.37
N THR A 176 -17.73 -0.74 39.41
CA THR A 176 -17.27 0.03 40.56
C THR A 176 -16.18 -0.74 41.30
N PRO A 177 -15.08 -0.08 41.71
CA PRO A 177 -14.13 -0.67 42.64
C PRO A 177 -14.69 -0.65 44.06
N SER A 178 -14.27 -1.68 44.78
CA SER A 178 -14.59 -2.12 46.14
C SER A 178 -14.56 -1.04 47.22
N SER A 179 -15.35 -1.27 48.28
CA SER A 179 -15.01 -0.89 49.65
C SER A 179 -14.80 -2.16 50.47
#